data_AF-A0A7E5VCC1-F1
#
_entry.id   AF-A0A7E5VCC1-F1
#
_cell.length_a   1.000
_cell.length_b   1.000
_cell.length_c   1.000
_cell.angle_alpha   90.00
_cell.angle_beta   90.00
_cell.angle_gamma   90.00
#
_symmetry.space_group_name_H-M   'P 1'
#
loop_
_entity.id
_entity.type
_entity.pdbx_description
1 polymer ?
#
loop_
_entity_poly.entity_id
_entity_poly.type
_entity_poly.pdbx_seq_one_letter_code
_entity_poly.pdbx_strand_id
1 'polypeptide(L)'
;MAVLKTSTNYKLLTLLAPRYCPQLSARRNLNLQEFHSKDLLRKYQVSIQDFRVIDSKLDSKPLSDFKANEYVVKAQILAGGRGKGHFDNGFKGGVHLTKNRDEILKLAQNMIGHKLITKQTPKDGILVDKVMVAESVNIKRETYFSIVMERSFNGAAIVASPAGGMDIEAVAEKTPHLLKTVPIDIYEGVTDKVANELAEFLEFKGPLKSKCAEEIKKLWELFIKVDATQLEINPLVETDDGRVISVDAKINFDDNANFRQQEIFALDDLSESDPREREAASLNLTYIDMDGSIGCMVNGAGLAMATMDIITLNGGKAANFLDLGGGVGQKQVSAALKILESDPKVKSIFVNVFGGIVNCVTIANGIIAACKENPPKHPLIVRLEGTNSEIALKLLEESGLPMKIINDVDKAAKTAVQLAK
;
A
#
# COMPACT_ATOMS: atom_id res chain seq x y z
N MET A 1 23.38 -19.46 -22.55
CA MET A 1 24.09 -19.09 -21.30
C MET A 1 25.50 -18.54 -21.51
N ALA A 2 26.31 -19.04 -22.45
CA ALA A 2 27.68 -18.55 -22.65
C ALA A 2 27.80 -17.11 -23.20
N VAL A 3 26.81 -16.66 -23.98
CA VAL A 3 26.78 -15.31 -24.61
C VAL A 3 26.43 -14.19 -23.62
N LEU A 4 25.77 -14.51 -22.50
CA LEU A 4 25.38 -13.52 -21.48
C LEU A 4 26.56 -13.07 -20.61
N LYS A 5 27.55 -13.94 -20.39
CA LYS A 5 28.68 -13.68 -19.48
C LYS A 5 29.70 -12.66 -20.00
N THR A 6 29.69 -12.36 -21.30
CA THR A 6 30.66 -11.46 -21.94
C THR A 6 30.13 -10.05 -22.17
N SER A 7 28.84 -9.80 -21.90
CA SER A 7 28.28 -8.44 -22.03
C SER A 7 28.69 -7.57 -20.84
N THR A 8 29.10 -6.33 -21.13
CA THR A 8 29.44 -5.30 -20.13
C THR A 8 28.29 -5.08 -19.13
N ASN A 9 27.05 -5.30 -19.58
CA ASN A 9 25.83 -5.20 -18.78
C ASN A 9 25.75 -6.29 -17.69
N TYR A 10 26.30 -7.50 -17.92
CA TYR A 10 26.24 -8.60 -16.94
C TYR A 10 27.12 -8.33 -15.71
N LYS A 11 28.32 -7.77 -15.91
CA LYS A 11 29.22 -7.33 -14.84
C LYS A 11 28.62 -6.18 -14.03
N LEU A 12 27.94 -5.24 -14.70
CA LEU A 12 27.21 -4.16 -14.04
C LEU A 12 26.05 -4.70 -13.19
N LEU A 13 25.29 -5.65 -13.71
CA LEU A 13 24.22 -6.34 -12.97
C LEU A 13 24.74 -7.08 -11.73
N THR A 14 25.92 -7.72 -11.79
CA THR A 14 26.46 -8.46 -10.63
C THR A 14 26.95 -7.53 -9.52
N LEU A 15 27.45 -6.34 -9.89
CA LEU A 15 27.87 -5.30 -8.94
C LEU A 15 26.68 -4.57 -8.29
N LEU A 16 25.53 -4.52 -8.97
CA LEU A 16 24.31 -3.85 -8.50
C LEU A 16 23.31 -4.80 -7.78
N ALA A 17 23.39 -6.12 -8.03
CA ALA A 17 22.50 -7.13 -7.47
C ALA A 17 22.34 -7.12 -5.93
N PRO A 18 23.39 -6.82 -5.12
CA PRO A 18 23.21 -6.75 -3.66
C PRO A 18 22.53 -5.45 -3.18
N ARG A 19 22.37 -4.45 -4.05
CA ARG A 19 21.88 -3.10 -3.69
C ARG A 19 20.52 -2.74 -4.29
N TYR A 20 20.05 -3.48 -5.28
CA TYR A 20 18.76 -3.24 -5.95
C TYR A 20 17.99 -4.54 -6.09
N CYS A 21 17.38 -4.95 -4.98
CA CYS A 21 16.20 -5.79 -5.04
C CYS A 21 15.29 -5.43 -3.87
N PRO A 22 14.67 -4.24 -3.87
CA PRO A 22 13.44 -4.12 -3.12
C PRO A 22 12.47 -5.10 -3.80
N GLN A 23 12.06 -6.15 -3.09
CA GLN A 23 10.85 -6.88 -3.46
C GLN A 23 9.68 -5.89 -3.33
N LEU A 24 9.47 -5.06 -4.36
CA LEU A 24 8.24 -4.31 -4.51
C LEU A 24 7.17 -5.31 -4.97
N SER A 25 6.70 -6.12 -4.03
CA SER A 25 5.36 -6.70 -4.13
C SER A 25 4.36 -5.61 -3.78
N ALA A 26 4.29 -4.57 -4.61
CA ALA A 26 3.23 -3.58 -4.50
C ALA A 26 1.98 -4.17 -5.16
N ARG A 27 1.37 -5.14 -4.46
CA ARG A 27 -0.08 -5.29 -4.51
C ARG A 27 -0.61 -4.23 -3.56
N ARG A 28 -1.60 -3.48 -4.03
CA ARG A 28 -2.32 -2.55 -3.18
C ARG A 28 -3.14 -3.36 -2.19
N ASN A 29 -2.55 -3.66 -1.04
CA ASN A 29 -3.29 -4.22 0.07
C ASN A 29 -4.32 -3.17 0.51
N LEU A 30 -5.57 -3.59 0.67
CA LEU A 30 -6.56 -2.77 1.37
C LEU A 30 -5.98 -2.30 2.71
N ASN A 31 -5.95 -1.00 2.93
CA ASN A 31 -5.60 -0.37 4.20
C ASN A 31 -6.85 0.34 4.72
N LEU A 32 -7.19 0.11 5.99
CA LEU A 32 -8.31 0.79 6.62
C LEU A 32 -7.84 2.01 7.41
N GLN A 33 -8.65 3.08 7.40
CA GLN A 33 -8.49 4.18 8.33
C GLN A 33 -8.61 3.68 9.77
N GLU A 34 -7.95 4.35 10.72
CA GLU A 34 -7.87 3.91 12.13
C GLU A 34 -9.26 3.61 12.72
N PHE A 35 -10.27 4.45 12.44
CA PHE A 35 -11.61 4.23 12.97
C PHE A 35 -12.27 2.94 12.44
N HIS A 36 -12.09 2.59 11.17
CA HIS A 36 -12.57 1.33 10.60
C HIS A 36 -11.84 0.13 11.25
N SER A 37 -10.53 0.23 11.42
CA SER A 37 -9.74 -0.78 12.14
C SER A 37 -10.24 -0.96 13.58
N LYS A 38 -10.57 0.14 14.28
CA LYS A 38 -11.14 0.09 15.63
C LYS A 38 -12.55 -0.49 15.66
N ASP A 39 -13.39 -0.24 14.68
CA ASP A 39 -14.70 -0.88 14.58
C ASP A 39 -14.57 -2.40 14.42
N LEU A 40 -13.60 -2.88 13.63
CA LEU A 40 -13.25 -4.30 13.55
C LEU A 40 -12.76 -4.83 14.90
N LEU A 41 -11.81 -4.15 15.55
CA LEU A 41 -11.35 -4.55 16.88
C LEU A 41 -12.51 -4.69 17.89
N ARG A 42 -13.45 -3.73 17.89
CA ARG A 42 -14.65 -3.76 18.74
C ARG A 42 -15.54 -4.96 18.42
N LYS A 43 -15.75 -5.28 17.13
CA LYS A 43 -16.55 -6.44 16.67
C LYS A 43 -16.00 -7.76 17.22
N TYR A 44 -14.68 -7.86 17.38
CA TYR A 44 -13.99 -9.02 17.96
C TYR A 44 -13.65 -8.85 19.45
N GLN A 45 -14.33 -7.92 20.13
CA GLN A 45 -14.24 -7.71 21.59
C GLN A 45 -12.83 -7.37 22.09
N VAL A 46 -11.96 -6.88 21.21
CA VAL A 46 -10.66 -6.33 21.60
C VAL A 46 -10.89 -5.01 22.34
N SER A 47 -10.19 -4.86 23.45
CA SER A 47 -10.28 -3.67 24.30
C SER A 47 -9.69 -2.46 23.58
N ILE A 48 -10.53 -1.46 23.28
CA ILE A 48 -10.17 -0.20 22.61
C ILE A 48 -10.74 1.00 23.38
N GLN A 49 -10.27 2.20 23.03
CA GLN A 49 -10.89 3.46 23.47
C GLN A 49 -12.29 3.61 22.85
N ASP A 50 -13.27 4.12 23.61
CA ASP A 50 -14.50 4.61 23.01
C ASP A 50 -14.20 5.82 22.10
N PHE A 51 -14.88 5.90 20.96
CA PHE A 51 -14.63 6.95 19.97
C PHE A 51 -15.87 7.30 19.14
N ARG A 52 -15.86 8.50 18.58
CA ARG A 52 -16.83 9.02 17.62
C ARG A 52 -16.10 9.57 16.41
N VAL A 53 -16.79 9.65 15.28
CA VAL A 53 -16.25 10.24 14.04
C VAL A 53 -17.05 11.49 13.71
N ILE A 54 -16.34 12.54 13.31
CA ILE A 54 -16.92 13.75 12.73
C ILE A 54 -16.55 13.75 11.25
N ASP A 55 -17.57 13.88 10.40
CA ASP A 55 -17.41 13.91 8.95
C ASP A 55 -17.26 15.35 8.42
N SER A 56 -17.16 15.46 7.10
CA SER A 56 -17.01 16.74 6.39
C SER A 56 -18.15 17.74 6.61
N LYS A 57 -19.30 17.31 7.14
CA LYS A 57 -20.41 18.21 7.50
C LYS A 57 -20.19 18.88 8.86
N LEU A 58 -19.15 18.48 9.60
CA LEU A 58 -18.84 18.95 10.94
C LEU A 58 -20.02 18.77 11.90
N ASP A 59 -20.82 17.70 11.72
CA ASP A 59 -21.96 17.40 12.59
C ASP A 59 -21.45 16.98 13.99
N SER A 60 -21.85 17.73 15.01
CA SER A 60 -21.48 17.46 16.40
C SER A 60 -22.41 16.47 17.10
N LYS A 61 -23.49 16.03 16.45
CA LYS A 61 -24.45 15.06 17.02
C LYS A 61 -23.78 13.79 17.55
N PRO A 62 -22.79 13.16 16.89
CA PRO A 62 -22.13 11.97 17.43
C PRO A 62 -21.49 12.20 18.80
N LEU A 63 -21.14 13.45 19.13
CA LEU A 63 -20.56 13.82 20.42
C LEU A 63 -21.61 14.05 21.52
N SER A 64 -22.92 14.11 21.22
CA SER A 64 -24.00 14.50 22.15
C SER A 64 -23.85 13.83 23.51
N ASP A 65 -23.68 12.52 23.49
CA ASP A 65 -23.62 11.64 24.65
C ASP A 65 -22.20 11.16 24.97
N PHE A 66 -21.19 11.68 24.28
CA PHE A 66 -19.80 11.28 24.46
C PHE A 66 -19.11 12.11 25.55
N LYS A 67 -18.97 11.52 26.74
CA LYS A 67 -18.37 12.16 27.92
C LYS A 67 -17.08 11.46 28.31
N ALA A 68 -15.98 12.19 28.28
CA ALA A 68 -14.68 11.74 28.74
C ALA A 68 -13.99 12.87 29.52
N ASN A 69 -13.03 12.52 30.39
CA ASN A 69 -12.25 13.49 31.15
C ASN A 69 -11.29 14.30 30.24
N GLU A 70 -10.82 13.65 29.18
CA GLU A 70 -9.96 14.22 28.16
C GLU A 70 -10.23 13.48 26.84
N TYR A 71 -10.12 14.20 25.73
CA TYR A 71 -10.39 13.73 24.39
C TYR A 71 -9.12 13.80 23.55
N VAL A 72 -8.94 12.83 22.66
CA VAL A 72 -7.93 12.89 21.60
C VAL A 72 -8.62 13.05 20.25
N VAL A 73 -8.30 14.12 19.52
CA VAL A 73 -8.80 14.42 18.18
C VAL A 73 -7.72 14.05 17.17
N LYS A 74 -8.01 13.10 16.28
CA LYS A 74 -7.07 12.54 15.31
C LYS A 74 -7.59 12.70 13.89
N ALA A 75 -6.82 13.36 13.03
CA ALA A 75 -7.04 13.35 11.59
C ALA A 75 -7.02 11.91 11.05
N GLN A 76 -7.99 11.58 10.21
CA GLN A 76 -8.08 10.28 9.57
C GLN A 76 -7.50 10.37 8.16
N ILE A 77 -6.28 9.83 8.01
CA ILE A 77 -5.60 9.54 6.74
C ILE A 77 -4.89 8.20 6.91
N LEU A 78 -4.61 7.48 5.82
CA LEU A 78 -3.91 6.20 5.90
C LEU A 78 -2.42 6.36 6.26
N ALA A 79 -1.81 7.49 5.90
CA ALA A 79 -0.41 7.75 6.19
C ALA A 79 -0.12 7.97 7.69
N GLY A 80 0.98 7.40 8.17
CA GLY A 80 1.45 7.56 9.55
C GLY A 80 2.09 8.91 9.84
N GLY A 81 2.55 9.09 11.09
CA GLY A 81 3.27 10.31 11.52
C GLY A 81 2.37 11.53 11.73
N ARG A 82 1.05 11.34 11.80
CA ARG A 82 0.02 12.39 11.91
C ARG A 82 0.33 13.43 12.99
N GLY A 83 0.74 13.00 14.19
CA GLY A 83 1.03 13.91 15.29
C GLY A 83 2.16 14.91 15.03
N LYS A 84 3.14 14.56 14.18
CA LYS A 84 4.27 15.44 13.79
C LYS A 84 4.04 16.15 12.45
N GLY A 85 2.89 15.95 11.82
CA GLY A 85 2.53 16.57 10.55
C GLY A 85 2.14 18.05 10.70
N HIS A 86 1.81 18.66 9.58
CA HIS A 86 1.23 20.01 9.51
C HIS A 86 0.22 20.09 8.37
N PHE A 87 -0.73 20.99 8.46
CA PHE A 87 -1.76 21.21 7.46
C PHE A 87 -1.38 22.34 6.50
N ASP A 88 -1.96 22.32 5.31
CA ASP A 88 -1.81 23.36 4.28
C ASP A 88 -2.29 24.75 4.73
N ASN A 89 -3.18 24.83 5.71
CA ASN A 89 -3.63 26.07 6.35
C ASN A 89 -2.71 26.58 7.47
N GLY A 90 -1.58 25.91 7.73
CA GLY A 90 -0.62 26.27 8.77
C GLY A 90 -0.91 25.67 10.16
N PHE A 91 -2.02 24.93 10.34
CA PHE A 91 -2.30 24.22 11.58
C PHE A 91 -1.28 23.09 11.81
N LYS A 92 -0.82 22.91 13.05
CA LYS A 92 0.29 21.99 13.37
C LYS A 92 -0.22 20.75 14.09
N GLY A 93 0.21 19.58 13.63
CA GLY A 93 -0.13 18.28 14.20
C GLY A 93 -1.53 17.81 13.80
N GLY A 94 -1.63 16.54 13.39
CA GLY A 94 -2.89 15.85 13.13
C GLY A 94 -3.46 15.11 14.34
N VAL A 95 -2.86 15.26 15.53
CA VAL A 95 -3.30 14.63 16.78
C VAL A 95 -3.25 15.66 17.91
N HIS A 96 -4.39 15.93 18.54
CA HIS A 96 -4.53 16.95 19.58
C HIS A 96 -5.28 16.40 20.79
N LEU A 97 -4.89 16.83 21.99
CA LEU A 97 -5.58 16.53 23.24
C LEU A 97 -6.36 17.76 23.70
N THR A 98 -7.58 17.56 24.20
CA THR A 98 -8.34 18.61 24.87
C THR A 98 -9.21 18.04 25.98
N LYS A 99 -9.35 18.77 27.08
CA LYS A 99 -10.33 18.48 28.14
C LYS A 99 -11.64 19.22 27.92
N ASN A 100 -11.67 20.15 26.97
CA ASN A 100 -12.82 20.98 26.68
C ASN A 100 -13.56 20.43 25.47
N ARG A 101 -14.76 19.92 25.69
CA ARG A 101 -15.60 19.37 24.62
C ARG A 101 -15.93 20.39 23.53
N ASP A 102 -16.04 21.67 23.87
CA ASP A 102 -16.36 22.74 22.91
C ASP A 102 -15.18 23.07 21.98
N GLU A 103 -13.96 22.65 22.33
CA GLU A 103 -12.78 22.80 21.47
C GLU A 103 -12.69 21.74 20.38
N ILE A 104 -13.36 20.58 20.55
CA ILE A 104 -13.29 19.46 19.60
C ILE A 104 -13.72 19.90 18.20
N LEU A 105 -14.82 20.65 18.08
CA LEU A 105 -15.28 21.15 16.78
C LEU A 105 -14.32 22.19 16.17
N LYS A 106 -13.69 23.03 17.00
CA LYS A 106 -12.71 24.00 16.52
C LYS A 106 -11.46 23.30 15.99
N LEU A 107 -11.00 22.26 16.67
CA LEU A 107 -9.91 21.41 16.21
C LEU A 107 -10.30 20.71 14.91
N ALA A 108 -11.49 20.12 14.83
CA ALA A 108 -12.00 19.47 13.64
C ALA A 108 -12.09 20.42 12.44
N GLN A 109 -12.55 21.66 12.64
CA GLN A 109 -12.62 22.71 11.60
C GLN A 109 -11.27 23.07 11.01
N ASN A 110 -10.19 23.04 11.81
CA ASN A 110 -8.84 23.30 11.31
C ASN A 110 -8.24 22.09 10.56
N MET A 111 -8.83 20.90 10.68
CA MET A 111 -8.35 19.68 10.05
C MET A 111 -9.16 19.30 8.81
N ILE A 112 -10.49 19.30 8.92
CA ILE A 112 -11.40 18.82 7.88
C ILE A 112 -11.41 19.79 6.70
N GLY A 113 -11.32 19.24 5.48
CA GLY A 113 -11.24 20.01 4.24
C GLY A 113 -9.84 20.55 3.94
N HIS A 114 -8.86 20.26 4.79
CA HIS A 114 -7.46 20.66 4.65
C HIS A 114 -6.57 19.44 4.40
N LYS A 115 -5.43 19.66 3.74
CA LYS A 115 -4.47 18.59 3.48
C LYS A 115 -3.46 18.46 4.62
N LEU A 116 -3.35 17.26 5.20
CA LEU A 116 -2.33 16.91 6.19
C LEU A 116 -1.07 16.40 5.49
N ILE A 117 0.06 17.05 5.79
CA ILE A 117 1.38 16.73 5.27
C ILE A 117 2.19 16.07 6.40
N THR A 118 2.64 14.83 6.16
CA THR A 118 3.52 14.09 7.07
C THR A 118 4.79 13.66 6.34
N LYS A 119 5.71 12.98 7.04
CA LYS A 119 6.89 12.38 6.39
C LYS A 119 6.54 11.25 5.40
N GLN A 120 5.32 10.70 5.51
CA GLN A 120 4.86 9.54 4.74
C GLN A 120 3.81 9.91 3.68
N THR A 121 3.42 11.18 3.56
CA THR A 121 2.49 11.65 2.52
C THR A 121 3.26 12.16 1.29
N PRO A 122 2.59 12.30 0.14
CA PRO A 122 3.08 13.16 -0.95
C PRO A 122 3.36 14.58 -0.45
N LYS A 123 4.14 15.35 -1.23
CA LYS A 123 4.50 16.75 -0.89
C LYS A 123 3.27 17.64 -0.69
N ASP A 124 2.21 17.39 -1.43
CA ASP A 124 0.97 18.16 -1.37
C ASP A 124 0.03 17.71 -0.24
N GLY A 125 0.41 16.71 0.54
CA GLY A 125 -0.39 16.16 1.64
C GLY A 125 -1.60 15.34 1.18
N ILE A 126 -2.39 14.88 2.15
CA ILE A 126 -3.61 14.10 1.94
C ILE A 126 -4.79 14.86 2.55
N LEU A 127 -5.88 14.99 1.79
CA LEU A 127 -7.09 15.66 2.25
C LEU A 127 -7.68 14.91 3.45
N VAL A 128 -7.99 15.64 4.52
CA VAL A 128 -8.66 15.08 5.68
C VAL A 128 -10.17 15.34 5.55
N ASP A 129 -10.94 14.29 5.31
CA ASP A 129 -12.41 14.39 5.21
C ASP A 129 -13.12 14.01 6.52
N LYS A 130 -12.40 13.37 7.44
CA LYS A 130 -12.93 12.89 8.72
C LYS A 130 -11.91 13.08 9.84
N VAL A 131 -12.40 13.31 11.04
CA VAL A 131 -11.62 13.23 12.27
C VAL A 131 -12.24 12.22 13.22
N MET A 132 -11.39 11.46 13.90
CA MET A 132 -11.81 10.60 15.00
C MET A 132 -11.59 11.33 16.32
N VAL A 133 -12.58 11.28 17.19
CA VAL A 133 -12.53 11.79 18.55
C VAL A 133 -12.65 10.60 19.50
N ALA A 134 -11.58 10.28 20.22
CA ALA A 134 -11.57 9.17 21.17
C ALA A 134 -11.37 9.67 22.60
N GLU A 135 -11.75 8.87 23.59
CA GLU A 135 -11.39 9.14 24.99
C GLU A 135 -9.86 9.01 25.14
N SER A 136 -9.24 9.96 25.84
CA SER A 136 -7.83 9.83 26.22
C SER A 136 -7.69 8.78 27.32
N VAL A 137 -6.63 7.98 27.26
CA VAL A 137 -6.31 7.00 28.30
C VAL A 137 -5.00 7.38 28.94
N ASN A 138 -4.92 7.25 30.27
CA ASN A 138 -3.68 7.49 30.99
C ASN A 138 -2.74 6.29 30.80
N ILE A 139 -1.77 6.46 29.93
CA ILE A 139 -0.82 5.42 29.55
C ILE A 139 0.27 5.31 30.61
N LYS A 140 0.38 4.15 31.24
CA LYS A 140 1.48 3.79 32.14
C LYS A 140 2.65 3.18 31.37
N ARG A 141 2.36 2.40 30.33
CA ARG A 141 3.37 1.75 29.49
C ARG A 141 2.83 1.47 28.10
N GLU A 142 3.69 1.61 27.10
CA GLU A 142 3.40 1.34 25.69
C GLU A 142 4.21 0.15 25.22
N THR A 143 3.56 -0.84 24.63
CA THR A 143 4.21 -1.97 23.97
C THR A 143 3.81 -2.03 22.50
N TYR A 144 4.56 -2.79 21.72
CA TYR A 144 4.27 -3.09 20.32
C TYR A 144 3.81 -4.53 20.18
N PHE A 145 2.78 -4.76 19.37
CA PHE A 145 2.30 -6.08 19.02
C PHE A 145 1.87 -6.13 17.55
N SER A 146 2.30 -7.14 16.82
CA SER A 146 1.84 -7.37 15.44
C SER A 146 1.74 -8.86 15.13
N ILE A 147 0.79 -9.23 14.27
CA ILE A 147 0.66 -10.55 13.65
C ILE A 147 0.89 -10.35 12.16
N VAL A 148 1.78 -11.12 11.56
CA VAL A 148 2.13 -11.03 10.14
C VAL A 148 2.13 -12.41 9.50
N MET A 149 1.72 -12.51 8.23
CA MET A 149 2.03 -13.69 7.42
C MET A 149 3.51 -13.66 7.03
N GLU A 150 4.31 -14.52 7.67
CA GLU A 150 5.75 -14.58 7.52
C GLU A 150 6.16 -15.73 6.60
N ARG A 151 6.77 -15.36 5.46
CA ARG A 151 7.15 -16.30 4.40
C ARG A 151 8.22 -17.28 4.85
N SER A 152 9.17 -16.85 5.69
CA SER A 152 10.24 -17.72 6.18
C SER A 152 9.74 -18.84 7.09
N PHE A 153 8.58 -18.65 7.75
CA PHE A 153 7.93 -19.67 8.56
C PHE A 153 6.81 -20.42 7.82
N ASN A 154 6.49 -20.04 6.58
CA ASN A 154 5.35 -20.56 5.82
C ASN A 154 4.01 -20.45 6.57
N GLY A 155 3.83 -19.39 7.35
CA GLY A 155 2.67 -19.26 8.24
C GLY A 155 2.61 -17.89 8.91
N ALA A 156 1.78 -17.77 9.94
CA ALA A 156 1.72 -16.53 10.71
C ALA A 156 2.83 -16.47 11.76
N ALA A 157 3.29 -15.27 12.10
CA ALA A 157 4.18 -15.02 13.21
C ALA A 157 3.72 -13.79 14.00
N ILE A 158 3.88 -13.84 15.31
CA ILE A 158 3.70 -12.69 16.19
C ILE A 158 5.05 -12.00 16.38
N VAL A 159 5.08 -10.69 16.15
CA VAL A 159 6.21 -9.81 16.47
C VAL A 159 5.80 -8.91 17.62
N ALA A 160 6.55 -8.95 18.72
CA ALA A 160 6.24 -8.22 19.94
C ALA A 160 7.47 -7.47 20.48
N SER A 161 7.24 -6.33 21.12
CA SER A 161 8.29 -5.57 21.83
C SER A 161 7.75 -4.83 23.05
N PRO A 162 8.48 -4.82 24.19
CA PRO A 162 8.14 -3.91 25.29
C PRO A 162 8.42 -2.43 24.95
N ALA A 163 9.09 -2.13 23.83
CA ALA A 163 9.30 -0.77 23.34
C ALA A 163 8.21 -0.39 22.32
N GLY A 164 7.04 0.05 22.80
CA GLY A 164 5.95 0.58 21.97
C GLY A 164 6.00 2.09 21.75
N GLY A 165 5.07 2.61 20.96
CA GLY A 165 4.91 4.06 20.72
C GLY A 165 5.96 4.66 19.78
N MET A 166 6.77 3.82 19.15
CA MET A 166 7.84 4.20 18.24
C MET A 166 7.88 3.33 16.98
N ASP A 167 8.72 3.75 16.03
CA ASP A 167 8.97 3.05 14.77
C ASP A 167 9.64 1.69 15.02
N ILE A 168 8.98 0.59 14.64
CA ILE A 168 9.43 -0.75 15.01
C ILE A 168 10.70 -1.14 14.25
N GLU A 169 10.89 -0.61 13.05
CA GLU A 169 12.07 -0.75 12.22
C GLU A 169 13.31 -0.18 12.92
N ALA A 170 13.16 0.96 13.61
CA ALA A 170 14.23 1.55 14.39
C ALA A 170 14.58 0.68 15.63
N VAL A 171 13.59 0.02 16.24
CA VAL A 171 13.82 -0.96 17.32
C VAL A 171 14.57 -2.16 16.77
N ALA A 172 14.20 -2.65 15.58
CA ALA A 172 14.87 -3.78 14.92
C ALA A 172 16.33 -3.48 14.59
N GLU A 173 16.64 -2.26 14.16
CA GLU A 173 18.01 -1.87 13.84
C GLU A 173 18.86 -1.59 15.09
N LYS A 174 18.31 -0.86 16.07
CA LYS A 174 19.10 -0.32 17.20
C LYS A 174 19.06 -1.20 18.44
N THR A 175 17.94 -1.85 18.71
CA THR A 175 17.71 -2.64 19.92
C THR A 175 17.02 -3.96 19.59
N PRO A 176 17.58 -4.81 18.71
CA PRO A 176 16.93 -6.03 18.24
C PRO A 176 16.60 -7.03 19.35
N HIS A 177 17.32 -6.98 20.48
CA HIS A 177 17.08 -7.83 21.65
C HIS A 177 15.73 -7.53 22.35
N LEU A 178 15.10 -6.38 22.05
CA LEU A 178 13.75 -6.04 22.51
C LEU A 178 12.66 -6.58 21.58
N LEU A 179 13.01 -7.27 20.48
CA LEU A 179 12.04 -7.89 19.60
C LEU A 179 11.98 -9.39 19.87
N LYS A 180 10.75 -9.90 19.94
CA LYS A 180 10.49 -11.33 19.94
C LYS A 180 9.57 -11.66 18.78
N THR A 181 10.02 -12.60 17.95
CA THR A 181 9.23 -13.20 16.87
C THR A 181 8.86 -14.62 17.26
N VAL A 182 7.57 -14.92 17.28
CA VAL A 182 7.02 -16.23 17.65
C VAL A 182 6.21 -16.78 16.47
N PRO A 183 6.69 -17.81 15.78
CA PRO A 183 5.91 -18.50 14.76
C PRO A 183 4.66 -19.14 15.39
N ILE A 184 3.53 -19.06 14.68
CA ILE A 184 2.25 -19.62 15.12
C ILE A 184 1.81 -20.68 14.11
N ASP A 185 1.53 -21.88 14.61
CA ASP A 185 0.87 -22.91 13.79
C ASP A 185 -0.56 -22.44 13.45
N ILE A 186 -0.90 -22.44 12.17
CA ILE A 186 -2.17 -21.88 11.69
C ILE A 186 -3.39 -22.72 12.10
N TYR A 187 -3.20 -24.01 12.38
CA TYR A 187 -4.26 -24.93 12.78
C TYR A 187 -4.47 -24.93 14.30
N GLU A 188 -3.39 -24.88 15.07
CA GLU A 188 -3.48 -24.76 16.54
C GLU A 188 -3.86 -23.34 16.99
N GLY A 189 -3.33 -22.33 16.29
CA GLY A 189 -3.48 -20.92 16.64
C GLY A 189 -2.72 -20.51 17.90
N VAL A 190 -3.13 -19.38 18.49
CA VAL A 190 -2.51 -18.87 19.72
C VAL A 190 -3.06 -19.62 20.94
N THR A 191 -2.24 -20.51 21.49
CA THR A 191 -2.53 -21.23 22.73
C THR A 191 -2.33 -20.35 23.97
N ASP A 192 -2.92 -20.75 25.11
CA ASP A 192 -2.73 -20.04 26.38
C ASP A 192 -1.25 -19.96 26.78
N LYS A 193 -0.46 -21.00 26.48
CA LYS A 193 0.98 -21.00 26.74
C LYS A 193 1.67 -19.87 25.98
N VAL A 194 1.44 -19.80 24.67
CA VAL A 194 2.03 -18.77 23.79
C VAL A 194 1.58 -17.37 24.22
N ALA A 195 0.28 -17.18 24.47
CA ALA A 195 -0.26 -15.90 24.90
C ALA A 195 0.36 -15.42 26.23
N ASN A 196 0.52 -16.32 27.21
CA ASN A 196 1.14 -15.99 28.49
C ASN A 196 2.63 -15.69 28.37
N GLU A 197 3.37 -16.42 27.52
CA GLU A 197 4.79 -16.17 27.25
C GLU A 197 5.02 -14.83 26.54
N LEU A 198 4.11 -14.43 25.65
CA LEU A 198 4.13 -13.13 25.00
C LEU A 198 3.79 -12.01 25.98
N ALA A 199 2.73 -12.16 26.78
CA ALA A 199 2.36 -11.18 27.80
C ALA A 199 3.49 -10.94 28.83
N GLU A 200 4.22 -12.01 29.18
CA GLU A 200 5.40 -11.92 30.06
C GLU A 200 6.58 -11.24 29.38
N PHE A 201 6.87 -11.56 28.12
CA PHE A 201 7.92 -10.89 27.35
C PHE A 201 7.63 -9.40 27.17
N LEU A 202 6.35 -9.07 26.96
CA LEU A 202 5.85 -7.71 26.97
C LEU A 202 5.78 -7.11 28.38
N GLU A 203 6.34 -7.75 29.40
CA GLU A 203 6.46 -7.34 30.80
C GLU A 203 5.14 -6.96 31.51
N PHE A 204 3.99 -7.46 31.06
CA PHE A 204 2.75 -7.36 31.83
C PHE A 204 2.80 -8.27 33.06
N LYS A 205 2.31 -7.77 34.20
CA LYS A 205 2.46 -8.44 35.52
C LYS A 205 1.12 -8.62 36.22
N GLY A 206 1.06 -9.61 37.12
CA GLY A 206 -0.12 -9.87 37.94
C GLY A 206 -1.39 -10.07 37.09
N PRO A 207 -2.53 -9.48 37.47
CA PRO A 207 -3.78 -9.59 36.71
C PRO A 207 -3.68 -9.07 35.26
N LEU A 208 -2.78 -8.14 34.99
CA LEU A 208 -2.61 -7.57 33.64
C LEU A 208 -1.95 -8.54 32.67
N LYS A 209 -1.14 -9.49 33.16
CA LYS A 209 -0.57 -10.55 32.33
C LYS A 209 -1.69 -11.38 31.69
N SER A 210 -2.65 -11.83 32.50
CA SER A 210 -3.80 -12.59 32.02
C SER A 210 -4.68 -11.77 31.09
N LYS A 211 -4.93 -10.49 31.39
CA LYS A 211 -5.68 -9.60 30.48
C LYS A 211 -4.98 -9.45 29.13
N CYS A 212 -3.66 -9.22 29.12
CA CYS A 212 -2.88 -9.13 27.89
C CYS A 212 -2.92 -10.44 27.10
N ALA A 213 -2.80 -11.59 27.75
CA ALA A 213 -2.90 -12.89 27.08
C ALA A 213 -4.26 -13.07 26.37
N GLU A 214 -5.36 -12.67 27.01
CA GLU A 214 -6.69 -12.70 26.40
C GLU A 214 -6.82 -11.73 25.22
N GLU A 215 -6.29 -10.51 25.33
CA GLU A 215 -6.26 -9.56 24.21
C GLU A 215 -5.47 -10.11 23.01
N ILE A 216 -4.32 -10.76 23.24
CA ILE A 216 -3.52 -11.41 22.19
C ILE A 216 -4.34 -12.48 21.45
N LYS A 217 -5.11 -13.30 22.18
CA LYS A 217 -5.96 -14.35 21.58
C LYS A 217 -7.09 -13.76 20.74
N LYS A 218 -7.72 -12.68 21.19
CA LYS A 218 -8.76 -11.97 20.42
C LYS A 218 -8.18 -11.33 19.14
N LEU A 219 -6.99 -10.74 19.23
CA LEU A 219 -6.29 -10.18 18.06
C LEU A 219 -5.95 -11.27 17.04
N TRP A 220 -5.57 -12.46 17.50
CA TRP A 220 -5.39 -13.63 16.64
C TRP A 220 -6.69 -14.06 15.96
N GLU A 221 -7.79 -14.16 16.70
CA GLU A 221 -9.09 -14.51 16.14
C GLU A 221 -9.51 -13.52 15.05
N LEU A 222 -9.38 -12.22 15.32
CA LEU A 222 -9.62 -11.17 14.34
C LEU A 222 -8.78 -11.38 13.09
N PHE A 223 -7.45 -11.52 13.24
CA PHE A 223 -6.50 -11.67 12.13
C PHE A 223 -6.90 -12.79 11.16
N ILE A 224 -7.26 -13.96 11.70
CA ILE A 224 -7.68 -15.11 10.89
C ILE A 224 -9.06 -14.89 10.25
N LYS A 225 -10.02 -14.34 11.00
CA LYS A 225 -11.41 -14.21 10.54
C LYS A 225 -11.59 -13.20 9.41
N VAL A 226 -10.70 -12.22 9.32
CA VAL A 226 -10.76 -11.15 8.31
C VAL A 226 -9.79 -11.34 7.15
N ASP A 227 -9.08 -12.47 7.09
CA ASP A 227 -8.03 -12.73 6.10
C ASP A 227 -6.96 -11.61 6.07
N ALA A 228 -6.50 -11.19 7.24
CA ALA A 228 -5.44 -10.20 7.35
C ALA A 228 -4.08 -10.80 6.93
N THR A 229 -3.27 -9.99 6.25
CA THR A 229 -1.85 -10.29 5.98
C THR A 229 -0.95 -9.69 7.05
N GLN A 230 -1.41 -8.61 7.67
CA GLN A 230 -0.77 -7.96 8.81
C GLN A 230 -1.84 -7.34 9.71
N LEU A 231 -1.69 -7.50 11.01
CA LEU A 231 -2.35 -6.71 12.04
C LEU A 231 -1.27 -6.12 12.92
N GLU A 232 -1.28 -4.81 13.12
CA GLU A 232 -0.33 -4.09 13.96
C GLU A 232 -1.09 -3.24 14.98
N ILE A 233 -0.75 -3.40 16.26
CA ILE A 233 -1.19 -2.56 17.37
C ILE A 233 0.02 -1.81 17.91
N ASN A 234 0.04 -0.50 17.71
CA ASN A 234 1.13 0.35 18.15
C ASN A 234 0.62 1.72 18.64
N PRO A 235 0.37 1.91 19.95
CA PRO A 235 0.73 1.01 21.05
C PRO A 235 -0.40 0.09 21.54
N LEU A 236 -0.01 -1.06 22.08
CA LEU A 236 -0.80 -1.86 23.03
C LEU A 236 -0.42 -1.37 24.44
N VAL A 237 -1.37 -0.81 25.18
CA VAL A 237 -1.06 -0.03 26.39
C VAL A 237 -1.51 -0.71 27.66
N GLU A 238 -0.70 -0.53 28.70
CA GLU A 238 -1.10 -0.66 30.10
C GLU A 238 -1.56 0.71 30.61
N THR A 239 -2.76 0.79 31.18
CA THR A 239 -3.27 2.02 31.80
C THR A 239 -3.03 2.05 33.32
N ASP A 240 -3.04 3.25 33.90
CA ASP A 240 -2.94 3.45 35.35
C ASP A 240 -4.09 2.79 36.15
N ASP A 241 -5.28 2.68 35.54
CA ASP A 241 -6.47 2.02 36.09
C ASP A 241 -6.52 0.49 35.85
N GLY A 242 -5.42 -0.09 35.35
CA GLY A 242 -5.25 -1.54 35.29
C GLY A 242 -6.03 -2.21 34.14
N ARG A 243 -6.08 -1.57 32.97
CA ARG A 243 -6.58 -2.13 31.70
C ARG A 243 -5.43 -2.40 30.73
N VAL A 244 -5.72 -3.24 29.73
CA VAL A 244 -4.87 -3.47 28.55
C VAL A 244 -5.68 -3.02 27.34
N ILE A 245 -5.18 -2.05 26.58
CA ILE A 245 -5.98 -1.37 25.53
C ILE A 245 -5.17 -1.25 24.24
N SER A 246 -5.79 -1.55 23.10
CA SER A 246 -5.25 -1.25 21.77
C SER A 246 -5.58 0.21 21.40
N VAL A 247 -4.57 1.08 21.35
CA VAL A 247 -4.77 2.54 21.17
C VAL A 247 -4.78 2.95 19.71
N ASP A 248 -3.92 2.36 18.89
CA ASP A 248 -3.87 2.57 17.44
C ASP A 248 -3.70 1.21 16.75
N ALA A 249 -4.27 1.09 15.56
CA ALA A 249 -4.32 -0.18 14.84
C ALA A 249 -4.22 0.03 13.34
N LYS A 250 -3.35 -0.76 12.72
CA LYS A 250 -3.21 -0.87 11.27
C LYS A 250 -3.44 -2.32 10.85
N ILE A 251 -4.33 -2.53 9.88
CA ILE A 251 -4.65 -3.86 9.37
C ILE A 251 -4.53 -3.83 7.85
N ASN A 252 -3.74 -4.77 7.32
CA ASN A 252 -3.64 -5.06 5.90
C ASN A 252 -4.34 -6.38 5.61
N PHE A 253 -5.05 -6.45 4.48
CA PHE A 253 -5.85 -7.61 4.09
C PHE A 253 -5.25 -8.33 2.89
N ASP A 254 -5.61 -9.60 2.70
CA ASP A 254 -5.33 -10.33 1.47
C ASP A 254 -6.36 -9.96 0.39
N ASP A 255 -5.91 -9.27 -0.66
CA ASP A 255 -6.76 -8.92 -1.81
C ASP A 255 -7.42 -10.13 -2.46
N ASN A 256 -6.77 -11.31 -2.40
CA ASN A 256 -7.34 -12.53 -2.96
C ASN A 256 -8.55 -13.03 -2.15
N ALA A 257 -8.75 -12.56 -0.92
CA ALA A 257 -9.88 -12.92 -0.07
C ALA A 257 -11.11 -12.01 -0.28
N ASN A 258 -11.04 -11.01 -1.17
CA ASN A 258 -12.14 -10.07 -1.44
C ASN A 258 -13.49 -10.78 -1.67
N PHE A 259 -13.50 -11.88 -2.43
CA PHE A 259 -14.71 -12.65 -2.73
C PHE A 259 -15.49 -13.12 -1.50
N ARG A 260 -14.84 -13.28 -0.35
CA ARG A 260 -15.45 -13.70 0.92
C ARG A 260 -15.38 -12.64 2.03
N GLN A 261 -14.75 -11.50 1.78
CA GLN A 261 -14.60 -10.37 2.72
C GLN A 261 -15.26 -9.08 2.19
N GLN A 262 -16.35 -9.21 1.43
CA GLN A 262 -16.99 -8.09 0.72
C GLN A 262 -17.33 -6.89 1.62
N GLU A 263 -17.77 -7.13 2.87
CA GLU A 263 -18.06 -6.06 3.83
C GLU A 263 -16.83 -5.21 4.16
N ILE A 264 -15.66 -5.84 4.26
CA ILE A 264 -14.39 -5.16 4.57
C ILE A 264 -13.90 -4.39 3.35
N PHE A 265 -13.95 -5.01 2.17
CA PHE A 265 -13.54 -4.35 0.91
C PHE A 265 -14.49 -3.20 0.51
N ALA A 266 -15.73 -3.21 0.99
CA ALA A 266 -16.63 -2.06 0.84
C ALA A 266 -16.20 -0.83 1.67
N LEU A 267 -15.28 -0.99 2.64
CA LEU A 267 -14.71 0.10 3.43
C LEU A 267 -13.49 0.75 2.77
N ASP A 268 -13.03 0.25 1.61
CA ASP A 268 -11.87 0.80 0.90
C ASP A 268 -12.10 2.27 0.56
N ASP A 269 -11.19 3.11 1.06
CA ASP A 269 -11.21 4.53 0.77
C ASP A 269 -10.32 4.79 -0.45
N LEU A 270 -10.96 4.87 -1.61
CA LEU A 270 -10.28 5.16 -2.86
C LEU A 270 -9.94 6.64 -3.03
N SER A 271 -10.33 7.53 -2.11
CA SER A 271 -10.12 8.99 -2.27
C SER A 271 -8.65 9.37 -2.32
N GLU A 272 -7.79 8.70 -1.55
CA GLU A 272 -6.33 8.91 -1.51
C GLU A 272 -5.59 8.34 -2.73
N SER A 273 -6.29 7.60 -3.59
CA SER A 273 -5.69 6.86 -4.71
C SER A 273 -5.59 7.68 -5.98
N ASP A 274 -4.54 7.43 -6.77
CA ASP A 274 -4.41 8.04 -8.10
C ASP A 274 -5.63 7.67 -8.97
N PRO A 275 -6.30 8.64 -9.63
CA PRO A 275 -7.40 8.35 -10.54
C PRO A 275 -7.07 7.29 -11.60
N ARG A 276 -5.81 7.26 -12.07
CA ARG A 276 -5.31 6.31 -13.07
C ARG A 276 -5.17 4.91 -12.51
N GLU A 277 -4.74 4.79 -11.25
CA GLU A 277 -4.72 3.50 -10.53
C GLU A 277 -6.14 2.94 -10.38
N ARG A 278 -7.12 3.80 -10.06
CA ARG A 278 -8.53 3.39 -9.95
C ARG A 278 -9.10 2.96 -11.29
N GLU A 279 -8.85 3.71 -12.34
CA GLU A 279 -9.27 3.37 -13.70
C GLU A 279 -8.66 2.03 -14.14
N ALA A 280 -7.35 1.85 -13.95
CA ALA A 280 -6.66 0.60 -14.24
C ALA A 280 -7.25 -0.59 -13.46
N ALA A 281 -7.46 -0.44 -12.15
CA ALA A 281 -8.01 -1.49 -11.31
C ALA A 281 -9.42 -1.92 -11.77
N SER A 282 -10.28 -0.97 -12.19
CA SER A 282 -11.62 -1.26 -12.73
C SER A 282 -11.60 -2.13 -13.99
N LEU A 283 -10.45 -2.17 -14.68
CA LEU A 283 -10.20 -2.94 -15.89
C LEU A 283 -9.36 -4.19 -15.63
N ASN A 284 -9.12 -4.55 -14.36
CA ASN A 284 -8.22 -5.62 -13.94
C ASN A 284 -6.78 -5.43 -14.44
N LEU A 285 -6.32 -4.19 -14.49
CA LEU A 285 -4.93 -3.83 -14.79
C LEU A 285 -4.24 -3.41 -13.48
N THR A 286 -2.96 -3.78 -13.34
CA THR A 286 -2.16 -3.35 -12.20
C THR A 286 -1.31 -2.17 -12.62
N TYR A 287 -1.74 -0.94 -12.29
CA TYR A 287 -0.99 0.30 -12.52
C TYR A 287 -0.43 0.82 -11.19
N ILE A 288 0.78 1.36 -11.21
CA ILE A 288 1.39 2.08 -10.08
C ILE A 288 2.10 3.31 -10.63
N ASP A 289 1.79 4.48 -10.06
CA ASP A 289 2.46 5.73 -10.44
C ASP A 289 3.91 5.77 -9.96
N MET A 290 4.82 6.33 -10.78
CA MET A 290 6.23 6.48 -10.45
C MET A 290 6.80 7.84 -10.88
N ASP A 291 7.92 8.24 -10.29
CA ASP A 291 8.60 9.52 -10.61
C ASP A 291 9.55 9.38 -11.81
N GLY A 292 8.98 9.22 -13.00
CA GLY A 292 9.72 9.13 -14.27
C GLY A 292 8.96 9.69 -15.45
N SER A 293 9.52 9.52 -16.65
CA SER A 293 9.00 10.11 -17.89
C SER A 293 8.73 9.12 -19.01
N ILE A 294 8.96 7.83 -18.78
CA ILE A 294 8.75 6.78 -19.79
C ILE A 294 7.59 5.90 -19.34
N GLY A 295 6.45 6.04 -20.02
CA GLY A 295 5.28 5.20 -19.78
C GLY A 295 5.58 3.76 -20.20
N CYS A 296 5.31 2.78 -19.35
CA CYS A 296 5.56 1.36 -19.62
C CYS A 296 4.23 0.63 -19.74
N MET A 297 4.06 -0.21 -20.77
CA MET A 297 2.94 -1.15 -20.87
C MET A 297 3.49 -2.55 -21.15
N VAL A 298 3.26 -3.48 -20.22
CA VAL A 298 3.90 -4.80 -20.23
C VAL A 298 2.90 -5.88 -19.83
N ASN A 299 3.11 -7.12 -20.30
CA ASN A 299 2.36 -8.28 -19.81
C ASN A 299 3.22 -9.13 -18.86
N GLY A 300 2.72 -9.34 -17.65
CA GLY A 300 3.36 -10.06 -16.55
C GLY A 300 4.23 -9.17 -15.67
N ALA A 301 3.95 -9.19 -14.36
CA ALA A 301 4.65 -8.38 -13.35
C ALA A 301 6.18 -8.50 -13.38
N GLY A 302 6.72 -9.70 -13.60
CA GLY A 302 8.16 -9.92 -13.69
C GLY A 302 8.80 -9.19 -14.89
N LEU A 303 8.14 -9.22 -16.06
CA LEU A 303 8.62 -8.51 -17.24
C LEU A 303 8.42 -7.00 -17.09
N ALA A 304 7.36 -6.56 -16.42
CA ALA A 304 7.12 -5.15 -16.13
C ALA A 304 8.28 -4.56 -15.30
N MET A 305 8.67 -5.23 -14.21
CA MET A 305 9.84 -4.84 -13.41
C MET A 305 11.13 -4.84 -14.24
N ALA A 306 11.40 -5.90 -15.01
CA ALA A 306 12.59 -5.97 -15.85
C ALA A 306 12.63 -4.88 -16.95
N THR A 307 11.45 -4.43 -17.41
CA THR A 307 11.32 -3.34 -18.39
C THR A 307 11.67 -1.99 -17.75
N MET A 308 11.23 -1.77 -16.52
CA MET A 308 11.63 -0.60 -15.75
C MET A 308 13.15 -0.59 -15.48
N ASP A 309 13.70 -1.74 -15.10
CA ASP A 309 15.14 -1.88 -14.85
C ASP A 309 15.97 -1.58 -16.10
N ILE A 310 15.58 -2.13 -17.27
CA ILE A 310 16.34 -1.89 -18.51
C ILE A 310 16.21 -0.44 -19.00
N ILE A 311 15.11 0.25 -18.70
CA ILE A 311 14.99 1.71 -18.89
C ILE A 311 16.01 2.45 -18.01
N THR A 312 16.09 2.09 -16.72
CA THR A 312 17.04 2.70 -15.79
C THR A 312 18.49 2.42 -16.14
N LEU A 313 18.82 1.19 -16.55
CA LEU A 313 20.16 0.83 -17.04
C LEU A 313 20.58 1.65 -18.27
N ASN A 314 19.61 2.12 -19.06
CA ASN A 314 19.83 3.00 -20.20
C ASN A 314 19.74 4.50 -19.86
N GLY A 315 19.67 4.86 -18.58
CA GLY A 315 19.70 6.23 -18.10
C GLY A 315 18.35 6.94 -18.08
N GLY A 316 17.23 6.22 -18.28
CA GLY A 316 15.89 6.76 -18.16
C GLY A 316 15.24 6.51 -16.80
N LYS A 317 13.98 6.96 -16.67
CA LYS A 317 13.13 6.68 -15.52
C LYS A 317 11.73 6.27 -16.01
N ALA A 318 11.27 5.10 -15.58
CA ALA A 318 9.90 4.67 -15.83
C ALA A 318 8.91 5.57 -15.08
N ALA A 319 7.86 6.03 -15.77
CA ALA A 319 6.80 6.86 -15.20
C ALA A 319 5.77 6.04 -14.43
N ASN A 320 5.72 4.73 -14.66
CA ASN A 320 4.78 3.83 -14.03
C ASN A 320 5.26 2.37 -14.07
N PHE A 321 4.63 1.56 -13.24
CA PHE A 321 4.48 0.12 -13.46
C PHE A 321 3.09 -0.12 -14.08
N LEU A 322 2.97 -0.95 -15.11
CA LEU A 322 1.68 -1.38 -15.65
C LEU A 322 1.76 -2.80 -16.18
N ASP A 323 1.07 -3.71 -15.49
CA ASP A 323 0.89 -5.11 -15.90
C ASP A 323 -0.52 -5.31 -16.49
N LEU A 324 -0.55 -5.74 -17.76
CA LEU A 324 -1.76 -6.11 -18.49
C LEU A 324 -2.38 -7.45 -18.03
N GLY A 325 -1.59 -8.32 -17.38
CA GLY A 325 -1.95 -9.69 -17.07
C GLY A 325 -1.89 -10.64 -18.27
N GLY A 326 -2.12 -11.94 -18.01
CA GLY A 326 -1.99 -13.00 -19.01
C GLY A 326 -3.20 -13.20 -19.93
N GLY A 327 -4.36 -12.62 -19.59
CA GLY A 327 -5.64 -12.80 -20.30
C GLY A 327 -6.18 -11.51 -20.92
N VAL A 328 -5.31 -10.56 -21.23
CA VAL A 328 -5.71 -9.20 -21.66
C VAL A 328 -6.42 -9.20 -23.01
N GLY A 329 -7.55 -8.50 -23.09
CA GLY A 329 -8.31 -8.25 -24.32
C GLY A 329 -8.00 -6.90 -24.97
N GLN A 330 -8.47 -6.72 -26.20
CA GLN A 330 -8.24 -5.50 -26.99
C GLN A 330 -8.66 -4.20 -26.28
N LYS A 331 -9.82 -4.22 -25.59
CA LYS A 331 -10.33 -3.05 -24.85
C LYS A 331 -9.41 -2.64 -23.70
N GLN A 332 -8.87 -3.61 -22.97
CA GLN A 332 -7.95 -3.36 -21.85
C GLN A 332 -6.63 -2.77 -22.35
N VAL A 333 -6.09 -3.28 -23.46
CA VAL A 333 -4.89 -2.71 -24.10
C VAL A 333 -5.12 -1.26 -24.53
N SER A 334 -6.30 -0.98 -25.10
CA SER A 334 -6.63 0.38 -25.53
C SER A 334 -6.75 1.35 -24.35
N ALA A 335 -7.44 0.94 -23.28
CA ALA A 335 -7.56 1.73 -22.07
C ALA A 335 -6.22 1.92 -21.36
N ALA A 336 -5.38 0.88 -21.29
CA ALA A 336 -4.02 0.96 -20.77
C ALA A 336 -3.20 2.05 -21.46
N LEU A 337 -3.26 2.12 -22.80
CA LEU A 337 -2.56 3.16 -23.55
C LEU A 337 -3.14 4.56 -23.26
N LYS A 338 -4.47 4.70 -23.14
CA LYS A 338 -5.11 5.97 -22.76
C LYS A 338 -4.69 6.45 -21.37
N ILE A 339 -4.57 5.52 -20.41
CA ILE A 339 -4.07 5.82 -19.06
C ILE A 339 -2.66 6.39 -19.13
N LEU A 340 -1.75 5.78 -19.90
CA LEU A 340 -0.39 6.30 -20.09
C LEU A 340 -0.35 7.67 -20.76
N GLU A 341 -1.16 7.88 -21.81
CA GLU A 341 -1.26 9.15 -22.53
C GLU A 341 -1.89 10.29 -21.70
N SER A 342 -2.54 9.96 -20.59
CA SER A 342 -3.14 10.93 -19.66
C SER A 342 -2.14 11.49 -18.65
N ASP A 343 -1.00 10.81 -18.44
CA ASP A 343 0.02 11.23 -17.48
C ASP A 343 0.83 12.42 -18.03
N PRO A 344 0.78 13.61 -17.39
CA PRO A 344 1.57 14.75 -17.84
C PRO A 344 3.09 14.58 -17.70
N LYS A 345 3.58 13.60 -16.91
CA LYS A 345 5.01 13.29 -16.77
C LYS A 345 5.55 12.48 -17.95
N VAL A 346 4.68 11.72 -18.63
CA VAL A 346 5.06 10.84 -19.72
C VAL A 346 5.52 11.67 -20.91
N LYS A 347 6.68 11.30 -21.46
CA LYS A 347 7.30 11.91 -22.64
C LYS A 347 7.50 10.91 -23.77
N SER A 348 7.57 9.61 -23.46
CA SER A 348 7.53 8.52 -24.44
C SER A 348 6.86 7.29 -23.82
N ILE A 349 6.33 6.40 -24.66
CA ILE A 349 5.67 5.16 -24.21
C ILE A 349 6.43 3.97 -24.78
N PHE A 350 6.81 3.03 -23.91
CA PHE A 350 7.42 1.76 -24.25
C PHE A 350 6.46 0.60 -23.97
N VAL A 351 5.99 -0.01 -25.06
CA VAL A 351 5.20 -1.24 -25.03
C VAL A 351 6.15 -2.42 -25.22
N ASN A 352 6.28 -3.26 -24.19
CA ASN A 352 7.12 -4.45 -24.23
C ASN A 352 6.29 -5.66 -23.86
N VAL A 353 5.89 -6.45 -24.86
CA VAL A 353 5.07 -7.64 -24.64
C VAL A 353 5.80 -8.88 -25.11
N PHE A 354 5.82 -9.89 -24.24
CA PHE A 354 6.21 -11.25 -24.59
C PHE A 354 4.96 -12.15 -24.55
N GLY A 355 4.40 -12.44 -25.72
CA GLY A 355 3.26 -13.32 -25.93
C GLY A 355 3.58 -14.76 -25.56
N GLY A 356 3.04 -15.21 -24.43
CA GLY A 356 2.88 -16.62 -24.09
C GLY A 356 1.42 -17.02 -24.32
N ILE A 357 0.63 -16.93 -23.24
CA ILE A 357 -0.83 -17.09 -23.28
C ILE A 357 -1.49 -15.91 -24.02
N VAL A 358 -0.92 -14.72 -23.91
CA VAL A 358 -1.37 -13.53 -24.64
C VAL A 358 -0.99 -13.65 -26.11
N ASN A 359 -1.96 -13.47 -27.00
CA ASN A 359 -1.74 -13.41 -28.45
C ASN A 359 -1.30 -11.99 -28.86
N CYS A 360 -0.12 -11.85 -29.46
CA CYS A 360 0.42 -10.55 -29.89
C CYS A 360 -0.52 -9.80 -30.86
N VAL A 361 -1.34 -10.50 -31.64
CA VAL A 361 -2.34 -9.87 -32.54
C VAL A 361 -3.40 -9.11 -31.74
N THR A 362 -3.79 -9.60 -30.55
CA THR A 362 -4.74 -8.90 -29.68
C THR A 362 -4.14 -7.59 -29.17
N ILE A 363 -2.84 -7.61 -28.83
CA ILE A 363 -2.10 -6.43 -28.41
C ILE A 363 -1.99 -5.43 -29.56
N ALA A 364 -1.56 -5.87 -30.75
CA ALA A 364 -1.44 -5.01 -31.92
C ALA A 364 -2.77 -4.34 -32.28
N ASN A 365 -3.87 -5.10 -32.33
CA ASN A 365 -5.21 -4.55 -32.58
C ASN A 365 -5.65 -3.57 -31.49
N GLY A 366 -5.25 -3.79 -30.23
CA GLY A 366 -5.53 -2.87 -29.12
C GLY A 366 -4.81 -1.54 -29.28
N ILE A 367 -3.52 -1.60 -29.61
CA ILE A 367 -2.69 -0.41 -29.89
C ILE A 367 -3.27 0.36 -31.08
N ILE A 368 -3.53 -0.32 -32.20
CA ILE A 368 -4.06 0.31 -33.43
C ILE A 368 -5.41 0.97 -33.14
N ALA A 369 -6.31 0.29 -32.43
CA ALA A 369 -7.61 0.85 -32.08
C ALA A 369 -7.47 2.11 -31.21
N ALA A 370 -6.61 2.06 -30.19
CA ALA A 370 -6.34 3.20 -29.31
C ALA A 370 -5.79 4.41 -30.09
N CYS A 371 -4.78 4.19 -30.94
CA CYS A 371 -4.16 5.24 -31.72
C CYS A 371 -5.07 5.82 -32.81
N LYS A 372 -6.01 5.03 -33.35
CA LYS A 372 -7.02 5.52 -34.30
C LYS A 372 -8.10 6.36 -33.62
N GLU A 373 -8.50 5.98 -32.42
CA GLU A 373 -9.47 6.73 -31.63
C GLU A 373 -8.87 8.03 -31.11
N ASN A 374 -7.65 7.97 -30.58
CA ASN A 374 -6.89 9.11 -30.10
C ASN A 374 -5.45 9.01 -30.64
N PRO A 375 -5.06 9.88 -31.57
CA PRO A 375 -3.68 9.95 -32.04
C PRO A 375 -2.70 10.08 -30.87
N PRO A 376 -1.63 9.27 -30.81
CA PRO A 376 -0.70 9.28 -29.69
C PRO A 376 0.00 10.65 -29.60
N LYS A 377 0.04 11.24 -28.41
CA LYS A 377 0.72 12.53 -28.17
C LYS A 377 2.21 12.33 -28.00
N HIS A 378 2.60 11.15 -27.50
CA HIS A 378 3.97 10.82 -27.15
C HIS A 378 4.52 9.76 -28.12
N PRO A 379 5.84 9.74 -28.39
CA PRO A 379 6.46 8.71 -29.20
C PRO A 379 6.18 7.31 -28.63
N LEU A 380 5.66 6.43 -29.49
CA LEU A 380 5.31 5.06 -29.14
C LEU A 380 6.38 4.08 -29.66
N ILE A 381 7.00 3.34 -28.74
CA ILE A 381 7.99 2.31 -29.04
C ILE A 381 7.35 0.96 -28.71
N VAL A 382 7.31 0.05 -29.69
CA VAL A 382 6.64 -1.24 -29.56
C VAL A 382 7.60 -2.38 -29.81
N ARG A 383 7.62 -3.32 -28.87
CA ARG A 383 8.31 -4.60 -28.97
C ARG A 383 7.32 -5.71 -28.65
N LEU A 384 6.99 -6.53 -29.65
CA LEU A 384 6.14 -7.73 -29.51
C LEU A 384 6.97 -8.96 -29.87
N GLU A 385 7.02 -9.94 -28.97
CA GLU A 385 7.68 -11.22 -29.19
C GLU A 385 6.78 -12.38 -28.75
N GLY A 386 6.95 -13.58 -29.29
CA GLY A 386 6.18 -14.77 -28.89
C GLY A 386 4.96 -15.08 -29.77
N THR A 387 3.86 -15.56 -29.18
CA THR A 387 2.69 -16.11 -29.91
C THR A 387 2.11 -15.12 -30.93
N ASN A 388 2.19 -15.47 -32.22
CA ASN A 388 1.75 -14.66 -33.38
C ASN A 388 2.41 -13.27 -33.49
N SER A 389 3.63 -13.09 -32.96
CA SER A 389 4.35 -11.81 -33.04
C SER A 389 4.56 -11.36 -34.48
N GLU A 390 4.98 -12.24 -35.39
CA GLU A 390 5.23 -11.89 -36.81
C GLU A 390 3.99 -11.28 -37.49
N ILE A 391 2.80 -11.84 -37.25
CA ILE A 391 1.53 -11.32 -37.78
C ILE A 391 1.21 -9.98 -37.13
N ALA A 392 1.39 -9.87 -35.81
CA ALA A 392 1.15 -8.65 -35.07
C ALA A 392 2.05 -7.49 -35.52
N LEU A 393 3.32 -7.76 -35.80
CA LEU A 393 4.28 -6.78 -36.30
C LEU A 393 3.87 -6.28 -37.69
N LYS A 394 3.48 -7.17 -38.61
CA LYS A 394 2.94 -6.79 -39.93
C LYS A 394 1.72 -5.89 -39.81
N LEU A 395 0.78 -6.23 -38.92
CA LEU A 395 -0.42 -5.40 -38.67
C LEU A 395 -0.06 -3.99 -38.20
N LEU A 396 0.97 -3.86 -37.34
CA LEU A 396 1.44 -2.56 -36.86
C LEU A 396 2.12 -1.77 -37.98
N GLU A 397 2.95 -2.41 -38.82
CA GLU A 397 3.59 -1.76 -39.98
C GLU A 397 2.57 -1.27 -41.01
N GLU A 398 1.59 -2.10 -41.35
CA GLU A 398 0.52 -1.78 -42.30
C GLU A 398 -0.45 -0.71 -41.78
N SER A 399 -0.47 -0.45 -40.46
CA SER A 399 -1.37 0.54 -39.86
C SER A 399 -1.05 1.99 -40.26
N GLY A 400 0.18 2.27 -40.69
CA GLY A 400 0.65 3.62 -41.03
C GLY A 400 0.70 4.62 -39.86
N LEU A 401 0.53 4.13 -38.62
CA LEU A 401 0.55 4.96 -37.41
C LEU A 401 1.99 5.32 -36.99
N PRO A 402 2.22 6.48 -36.36
CA PRO A 402 3.55 6.95 -36.00
C PRO A 402 4.11 6.22 -34.78
N MET A 403 4.55 4.97 -34.97
CA MET A 403 5.18 4.14 -33.94
C MET A 403 6.51 3.54 -34.41
N LYS A 404 7.41 3.26 -33.46
CA LYS A 404 8.70 2.62 -33.70
C LYS A 404 8.66 1.17 -33.26
N ILE A 405 8.74 0.25 -34.22
CA ILE A 405 8.75 -1.18 -33.97
C ILE A 405 10.21 -1.64 -33.83
N ILE A 406 10.57 -2.17 -32.65
CA ILE A 406 11.95 -2.58 -32.34
C ILE A 406 11.93 -3.89 -31.54
N ASN A 407 12.36 -4.99 -32.15
CA ASN A 407 12.28 -6.33 -31.52
C ASN A 407 13.33 -6.55 -30.41
N ASP A 408 14.50 -5.93 -30.54
CA ASP A 408 15.55 -5.99 -29.53
C ASP A 408 15.21 -5.10 -28.33
N VAL A 409 15.08 -5.71 -27.15
CA VAL A 409 14.60 -5.03 -25.95
C VAL A 409 15.54 -3.90 -25.48
N ASP A 410 16.86 -4.08 -25.60
CA ASP A 410 17.84 -3.06 -25.19
C ASP A 410 17.81 -1.85 -26.14
N LYS A 411 17.75 -2.08 -27.46
CA LYS A 411 17.56 -1.01 -28.45
C LYS A 411 16.22 -0.30 -28.28
N ALA A 412 15.15 -1.03 -27.99
CA ALA A 412 13.83 -0.45 -27.76
C ALA A 412 13.85 0.46 -26.53
N ALA A 413 14.41 -0.02 -25.42
CA ALA A 413 14.59 0.77 -24.20
C ALA A 413 15.46 2.02 -24.44
N LYS A 414 16.63 1.88 -25.07
CA LYS A 414 17.48 3.01 -25.46
C LYS A 414 16.74 4.05 -26.27
N THR A 415 15.91 3.61 -27.22
CA THR A 415 15.12 4.50 -28.07
C THR A 415 14.05 5.23 -27.25
N ALA A 416 13.35 4.53 -26.35
CA ALA A 416 12.38 5.14 -25.46
C ALA A 416 13.01 6.22 -24.57
N VAL A 417 14.20 5.96 -24.02
CA VAL A 417 14.97 6.94 -23.23
C VAL A 417 15.38 8.14 -24.07
N GLN A 418 15.88 7.94 -25.29
CA GLN A 418 16.28 9.03 -26.17
C GLN A 418 15.11 9.94 -26.55
N LEU A 419 13.92 9.37 -26.75
CA LEU A 419 12.71 10.09 -27.13
C LEU A 419 11.97 10.71 -25.94
N ALA A 420 12.32 10.35 -24.70
CA ALA A 420 11.72 10.90 -23.47
C ALA A 420 12.46 12.12 -22.92
N LYS A 421 13.34 12.75 -23.70
CA LYS A 421 14.11 13.93 -23.29
C LYS A 421 13.25 15.19 -23.34
#